data_AF-A0A4Q5D996-F1
#
_entry.id   AF-A0A4Q5D996-F1
#
_cell.length_a   1.000
_cell.length_b   1.000
_cell.length_c   1.000
_cell.angle_alpha   90.00
_cell.angle_beta   90.00
_cell.angle_gamma   90.00
#
_symmetry.space_group_name_H-M   'P 1'
#
loop_
_entity.id
_entity.type
_entity.pdbx_description
1 polymer ?
#
loop_
_entity_poly.entity_id
_entity_poly.type
_entity_poly.pdbx_seq_one_letter_code
_entity_poly.pdbx_strand_id
1 'polypeptide(L)' 'MMSGLEINTTFVSYIKTSMYLTGMSREELYAEAYKDLIAISTQMNMFIDKVCKKATMMSPF' A
#
# COMPACT_ATOMS: atom_id res chain seq x y z
N MET A 1 -16.72 -6.38 22.10
CA MET A 1 -16.10 -7.71 21.93
C MET A 1 -16.40 -8.18 20.53
N MET A 2 -15.43 -8.74 19.81
CA MET A 2 -15.69 -9.29 18.47
C MET A 2 -16.63 -10.49 18.59
N SER A 3 -17.55 -10.63 17.64
CA SER A 3 -18.49 -11.75 17.59
C SER A 3 -17.80 -13.03 17.13
N GLY A 4 -18.37 -14.20 17.47
CA GLY A 4 -17.86 -15.50 16.98
C GLY A 4 -17.80 -15.60 15.45
N LEU A 5 -18.68 -14.89 14.75
CA LEU A 5 -18.69 -14.79 13.29
C LEU A 5 -17.52 -13.96 12.74
N GLU A 6 -17.21 -12.84 13.38
CA GLU A 6 -16.06 -11.99 13.03
C GLU A 6 -14.73 -12.72 13.25
N ILE A 7 -14.62 -13.48 14.34
CA ILE A 7 -13.43 -14.29 14.65
C ILE A 7 -13.22 -15.36 13.57
N ASN A 8 -14.28 -16.07 13.18
CA ASN A 8 -14.20 -17.11 12.15
C ASN A 8 -13.81 -16.52 10.77
N THR A 9 -14.44 -15.41 10.39
CA THR A 9 -14.15 -14.72 9.12
C THR A 9 -12.71 -14.21 9.07
N THR A 10 -12.22 -13.65 10.17
CA THR A 10 -10.83 -13.17 10.30
C THR A 10 -9.84 -14.33 10.21
N PHE A 11 -10.11 -15.44 10.89
CA PHE A 11 -9.26 -16.63 10.85
C PHE A 11 -9.19 -17.24 9.44
N VAL A 12 -10.32 -17.40 8.76
CA VAL A 12 -10.37 -17.93 7.38
C VAL A 12 -9.65 -16.98 6.41
N SER A 13 -9.82 -15.68 6.57
CA SER A 13 -9.10 -14.67 5.77
C SER A 13 -7.58 -14.77 5.98
N TYR A 14 -7.13 -14.88 7.23
CA TYR A 14 -5.72 -15.06 7.57
C TYR A 14 -5.13 -16.33 6.93
N ILE A 15 -5.83 -17.46 7.00
CA ILE A 15 -5.36 -18.72 6.39
C ILE A 15 -5.26 -18.59 4.87
N LYS A 16 -6.26 -17.99 4.21
CA LYS A 16 -6.22 -17.76 2.76
C LYS A 16 -5.05 -16.87 2.34
N THR A 17 -4.83 -15.77 3.04
CA THR A 17 -3.71 -14.86 2.76
C THR A 17 -2.37 -15.54 3.02
N SER A 18 -2.23 -16.32 4.10
CA SER A 18 -1.02 -17.09 4.38
C SER A 18 -0.73 -18.12 3.28
N MET A 19 -1.74 -18.85 2.81
CA MET A 19 -1.59 -19.80 1.70
C MET A 19 -1.19 -19.13 0.38
N TYR A 20 -1.77 -17.96 0.09
CA TYR A 20 -1.42 -17.19 -1.10
C TYR A 20 0.04 -16.73 -1.05
N LEU A 21 0.51 -16.26 0.12
CA LEU A 21 1.88 -15.79 0.31
C LEU A 21 2.92 -16.91 0.33
N THR A 22 2.61 -18.09 0.89
CA THR A 22 3.55 -19.24 0.93
C THR A 22 3.64 -19.98 -0.40
N GLY A 23 2.67 -19.82 -1.30
CA GLY A 23 2.68 -20.38 -2.65
C GLY A 23 3.42 -19.52 -3.68
N MET A 24 3.74 -18.25 -3.37
CA MET A 24 4.49 -17.37 -4.27
C MET A 24 5.99 -17.56 -4.10
N SER A 25 6.72 -17.47 -5.21
CA SER A 25 8.16 -17.32 -5.19
C SER A 25 8.56 -16.01 -4.51
N ARG A 26 9.81 -15.95 -4.05
CA ARG A 26 10.37 -14.75 -3.44
C ARG A 26 10.34 -13.56 -4.41
N GLU A 27 10.59 -13.81 -5.68
CA GLU A 27 10.60 -12.81 -6.74
C GLU A 27 9.19 -12.26 -7.00
N GLU A 28 8.15 -13.10 -6.96
CA GLU A 28 6.76 -12.67 -7.05
C GLU A 28 6.33 -11.85 -5.83
N LEU A 29 6.75 -12.25 -4.63
CA LEU A 29 6.51 -11.46 -3.41
C LEU A 29 7.14 -10.06 -3.50
N TYR A 30 8.38 -9.97 -4.00
CA TYR A 30 9.02 -8.68 -4.22
C TYR A 30 8.32 -7.86 -5.30
N ALA A 31 7.90 -8.48 -6.41
CA ALA A 31 7.17 -7.79 -7.47
C ALA A 31 5.83 -7.22 -6.99
N GLU A 32 5.10 -7.96 -6.16
CA GLU A 32 3.83 -7.51 -5.57
C GLU A 32 4.06 -6.33 -4.62
N ALA A 33 5.02 -6.44 -3.69
CA ALA A 33 5.36 -5.35 -2.79
C ALA A 33 5.87 -4.09 -3.53
N TYR A 34 6.56 -4.28 -4.67
CA TYR A 34 7.06 -3.17 -5.47
C TYR A 34 5.92 -2.33 -6.09
N LYS A 35 4.77 -2.94 -6.41
CA LYS A 35 3.59 -2.20 -6.91
C LYS A 35 3.08 -1.20 -5.88
N ASP A 36 2.99 -1.62 -4.62
CA ASP A 36 2.55 -0.75 -3.52
C ASP A 36 3.54 0.39 -3.28
N LEU A 37 4.85 0.09 -3.31
CA LEU A 37 5.89 1.10 -3.18
C LEU A 37 5.85 2.13 -4.32
N ILE A 38 5.60 1.71 -5.56
CA ILE A 38 5.40 2.62 -6.70
C ILE A 38 4.18 3.52 -6.46
N ALA A 39 3.06 2.94 -6.02
CA ALA A 39 1.84 3.70 -5.78
C ALA A 39 2.03 4.78 -4.71
N ILE A 40 2.68 4.43 -3.59
CA ILE A 40 3.01 5.36 -2.50
C ILE A 40 3.96 6.47 -3.00
N SER A 41 5.06 6.09 -3.65
CA SER A 41 6.06 7.02 -4.19
C SER A 41 5.44 8.01 -5.18
N THR A 42 4.56 7.53 -6.06
CA THR A 42 3.85 8.37 -7.03
C THR A 42 2.97 9.41 -6.34
N GLN A 43 2.20 9.01 -5.33
CA GLN A 43 1.37 9.95 -4.55
C GLN A 43 2.21 11.00 -3.82
N MET A 44 3.32 10.58 -3.19
CA MET A 44 4.25 11.50 -2.53
C MET A 44 4.85 12.51 -3.50
N ASN A 45 5.30 12.05 -4.67
CA ASN A 45 5.88 12.93 -5.69
C ASN A 45 4.87 13.95 -6.22
N MET A 46 3.62 13.54 -6.44
CA MET A 46 2.56 14.47 -6.82
C MET A 46 2.26 15.51 -5.73
N PHE A 47 2.32 15.11 -4.47
CA PHE A 47 2.16 16.05 -3.35
C PHE A 47 3.30 17.08 -3.33
N ILE A 48 4.54 16.61 -3.44
CA ILE A 48 5.72 17.47 -3.47
C ILE A 48 5.63 18.45 -4.65
N ASP A 49 5.30 17.98 -5.85
CA ASP A 49 5.12 18.82 -7.04
C ASP A 49 4.07 19.92 -6.83
N LYS A 50 2.93 19.59 -6.22
CA LYS A 50 1.90 20.59 -5.88
C LYS A 50 2.41 21.64 -4.90
N VAL A 51 3.15 21.22 -3.87
CA VAL A 51 3.74 22.14 -2.88
C VAL A 51 4.76 23.05 -3.54
N CYS A 52 5.67 22.50 -4.35
CA CYS A 52 6.68 23.26 -5.08
C CYS A 52 6.04 24.28 -6.02
N LYS A 53 5.08 23.87 -6.84
CA LYS A 53 4.36 24.79 -7.75
C LYS A 53 3.68 25.93 -7.00
N LYS A 54 3.02 25.62 -5.87
CA LYS A 54 2.38 26.65 -5.05
C LYS A 54 3.40 27.62 -4.45
N ALA A 55 4.53 27.13 -3.97
CA ALA A 55 5.61 27.97 -3.46
C ALA A 55 6.20 28.87 -4.55
N THR A 56 6.38 28.37 -5.77
CA THR A 56 6.85 29.19 -6.91
C THR A 56 5.84 30.27 -7.31
N MET A 57 4.54 29.97 -7.34
CA MET A 57 3.50 30.96 -7.66
C MET A 57 3.30 32.02 -6.56
N MET A 58 3.69 31.72 -5.32
CA MET A 58 3.64 32.65 -4.19
C MET A 58 4.97 33.41 -3.99
N SER A 59 5.99 33.15 -4.81
CA SER A 59 7.22 33.92 -4.82
C SER A 59 6.92 35.37 -5.26
N PRO A 60 7.18 36.39 -4.44
CA PRO A 60 6.91 37.79 -4.76
C PRO A 60 7.99 38.42 -5.66
N PHE A 61 8.83 37.59 -6.30
CA PHE A 61 9.83 37.99 -7.29
C PHE A 61 9.30 37.74 -8.69
#